data_AF-A0A173SP55-F1
#
_entry.id   AF-A0A173SP55-F1
#
_cell.length_a   1.000
_cell.length_b   1.000
_cell.length_c   1.000
_cell.angle_alpha   90.00
_cell.angle_beta   90.00
_cell.angle_gamma   90.00
#
_symmetry.space_group_name_H-M   'P 1'
#
loop_
_entity.id
_entity.type
_entity.pdbx_description
1 polymer ?
#
loop_
_entity_poly.entity_id
_entity_poly.type
_entity_poly.pdbx_seq_one_letter_code
_entity_poly.pdbx_strand_id
1 'polypeptide(L)'
;MMKEKGQFKKKFVKKIATIMMAAAMVVSGGFGVAPAADHSVSVYATDNAYRGYHVTSTKTKKKPATSSTKKSKLSKNHANKTTKTVTTTTTSTGYKHVVAKDTKTVTKTVVTTTKVYYKKTLTTTVKKQVTVTTTTINYLRRGNPDYMKLMGTVNTQIPTKVGNAMKADGLKVVLNPNLSYDGVYSASRNSIEMKNNVDYCFMHEIGHYVDRKTGYVSGSTEFKNIFNSEKSKYKGFYSDWNLDSGNYARTSTSDYFAECFKDYYFSANSRSKLKANCPKSYSFIQKTINKF
;
A
#
# COMPACT_ATOMS: atom_id res chain seq x y z
N MET A 1 50.26 -50.49 -5.81
CA MET A 1 51.21 -49.36 -5.71
C MET A 1 50.66 -48.20 -6.54
N MET A 2 50.39 -47.06 -5.87
CA MET A 2 50.27 -45.66 -6.37
C MET A 2 49.37 -45.34 -7.59
N LYS A 3 48.27 -44.57 -7.40
CA LYS A 3 48.11 -43.09 -7.59
C LYS A 3 48.32 -42.67 -9.06
N GLU A 4 47.40 -41.98 -9.72
CA GLU A 4 47.02 -40.59 -9.45
C GLU A 4 45.63 -40.15 -9.97
N LYS A 5 45.23 -38.99 -9.46
CA LYS A 5 43.96 -38.26 -9.64
C LYS A 5 43.91 -37.52 -10.99
N GLY A 6 42.71 -37.36 -11.53
CA GLY A 6 42.41 -36.35 -12.56
C GLY A 6 40.94 -35.95 -12.55
N GLN A 7 40.66 -34.73 -12.12
CA GLN A 7 39.32 -34.14 -12.10
C GLN A 7 38.82 -33.87 -13.53
N PHE A 8 37.55 -34.16 -13.82
CA PHE A 8 36.80 -33.42 -14.85
C PHE A 8 35.37 -33.15 -14.38
N LYS A 9 35.08 -31.86 -14.16
CA LYS A 9 33.73 -31.30 -13.96
C LYS A 9 32.94 -31.44 -15.26
N LYS A 10 31.70 -31.94 -15.22
CA LYS A 10 30.64 -31.49 -16.14
C LYS A 10 29.24 -31.60 -15.52
N LYS A 11 28.66 -30.40 -15.41
CA LYS A 11 27.29 -29.99 -15.12
C LYS A 11 26.20 -31.02 -15.44
N PHE A 12 25.30 -31.25 -14.49
CA PHE A 12 23.89 -31.52 -14.80
C PHE A 12 23.00 -30.77 -13.79
N VAL A 13 22.56 -29.58 -14.20
CA VAL A 13 21.55 -28.77 -13.50
C VAL A 13 20.18 -29.31 -13.93
N LYS A 14 19.48 -30.00 -13.03
CA LYS A 14 18.08 -30.41 -13.28
C LYS A 14 17.16 -29.31 -12.76
N LYS A 15 16.54 -28.61 -13.70
CA LYS A 15 15.53 -27.53 -13.55
C LYS A 15 14.54 -27.84 -12.41
N ILE A 16 14.50 -26.99 -11.39
CA ILE A 16 13.35 -26.89 -10.48
C ILE A 16 12.34 -25.97 -11.16
N ALA A 17 11.20 -26.54 -11.53
CA ALA A 17 10.06 -25.83 -12.09
C ALA A 17 9.48 -24.87 -11.05
N THR A 18 9.57 -23.57 -11.34
CA THR A 18 8.86 -22.50 -10.62
C THR A 18 7.38 -22.57 -10.98
N ILE A 19 6.56 -23.14 -10.11
CA ILE A 19 5.10 -22.98 -10.18
C ILE A 19 4.77 -21.58 -9.63
N MET A 20 4.65 -20.61 -10.53
CA MET A 20 4.01 -19.32 -10.25
C MET A 20 2.50 -19.54 -10.20
N MET A 21 1.90 -19.38 -9.04
CA MET A 21 0.44 -19.38 -8.90
C MET A 21 -0.04 -17.95 -9.15
N ALA A 22 -0.52 -17.73 -10.37
CA ALA A 22 -1.29 -16.55 -10.75
C ALA A 22 -2.61 -16.54 -9.95
N ALA A 23 -2.92 -15.41 -9.31
CA ALA A 23 -4.26 -15.14 -8.80
C ALA A 23 -5.07 -14.55 -9.96
N ALA A 24 -5.98 -15.34 -10.52
CA ALA A 24 -6.96 -14.90 -11.49
C ALA A 24 -7.94 -13.92 -10.83
N MET A 25 -8.00 -12.69 -11.34
CA MET A 25 -9.13 -11.79 -11.11
C MET A 25 -10.24 -12.17 -12.08
N VAL A 26 -11.42 -12.45 -11.54
CA VAL A 26 -12.65 -12.68 -12.29
C VAL A 26 -13.08 -11.35 -12.91
N VAL A 27 -13.16 -11.33 -14.24
CA VAL A 27 -13.76 -10.26 -15.04
C VAL A 27 -15.20 -10.68 -15.35
N SER A 28 -16.16 -9.92 -14.84
CA SER A 28 -17.52 -9.77 -15.41
C SER A 28 -17.65 -8.26 -15.70
N GLY A 29 -17.94 -7.77 -16.89
CA GLY A 29 -18.85 -8.26 -17.92
C GLY A 29 -20.09 -7.37 -17.88
N GLY A 30 -20.11 -6.28 -18.68
CA GLY A 30 -21.23 -5.35 -18.76
C GLY A 30 -21.01 -4.27 -19.82
N PHE A 31 -21.42 -4.57 -21.05
CA PHE A 31 -21.52 -3.63 -22.17
C PHE A 31 -22.57 -2.55 -21.88
N GLY A 32 -22.25 -1.29 -22.17
CA GLY A 32 -23.18 -0.17 -22.13
C GLY A 32 -22.64 0.97 -22.97
N VAL A 33 -23.41 1.35 -23.98
CA VAL A 33 -23.09 2.26 -25.08
C VAL A 33 -22.88 3.70 -24.58
N ALA A 34 -21.83 4.38 -25.06
CA ALA A 34 -21.53 5.78 -24.75
C ALA A 34 -22.22 6.73 -25.74
N PRO A 35 -22.69 7.92 -25.30
CA PRO A 35 -22.81 9.08 -26.17
C PRO A 35 -21.65 10.07 -25.97
N ALA A 36 -21.21 10.58 -27.13
CA ALA A 36 -20.27 11.66 -27.44
C ALA A 36 -19.59 12.43 -26.31
N ALA A 37 -18.25 12.38 -26.33
CA ALA A 37 -17.35 13.16 -25.49
C ALA A 37 -17.28 14.63 -25.95
N ASP A 38 -17.44 15.56 -25.02
CA ASP A 38 -16.86 16.89 -25.10
C ASP A 38 -15.36 16.78 -24.75
N HIS A 39 -14.52 17.19 -25.70
CA HIS A 39 -13.07 17.07 -25.65
C HIS A 39 -12.47 18.13 -24.72
N SER A 40 -12.44 17.85 -23.42
CA SER A 40 -11.48 18.48 -22.50
C SER A 40 -10.49 17.43 -21.99
N VAL A 41 -9.33 17.37 -22.65
CA VAL A 41 -8.24 16.43 -22.34
C VAL A 41 -7.72 16.70 -20.94
N SER A 42 -8.30 16.00 -19.97
CA SER A 42 -7.73 15.89 -18.64
C SER A 42 -6.65 14.83 -18.72
N VAL A 43 -5.38 15.24 -18.74
CA VAL A 43 -4.25 14.31 -18.68
C VAL A 43 -4.26 13.59 -17.33
N TYR A 44 -4.97 12.46 -17.25
CA TYR A 44 -4.76 11.47 -16.20
C TYR A 44 -3.97 10.33 -16.81
N ALA A 45 -2.92 9.91 -16.10
CA ALA A 45 -2.23 8.67 -16.43
C ALA A 45 -3.25 7.53 -16.43
N THR A 46 -3.39 6.89 -17.59
CA THR A 46 -4.07 5.61 -17.77
C THR A 46 -3.46 4.57 -16.81
N ASP A 47 -4.30 3.65 -16.36
CA ASP A 47 -4.06 2.69 -15.27
C ASP A 47 -2.74 1.89 -15.30
N ASN A 48 -2.44 1.32 -14.12
CA ASN A 48 -1.50 0.23 -13.81
C ASN A 48 -0.07 0.54 -13.36
N ALA A 49 0.14 1.62 -12.62
CA ALA A 49 1.23 1.62 -11.63
C ALA A 49 0.78 2.25 -10.31
N TYR A 50 0.98 1.51 -9.23
CA TYR A 50 0.97 2.02 -7.88
C TYR A 50 2.10 3.05 -7.73
N ARG A 51 1.77 4.29 -7.39
CA ARG A 51 2.66 5.46 -7.51
C ARG A 51 3.02 6.12 -6.18
N GLY A 52 2.92 5.42 -5.05
CA GLY A 52 3.29 6.00 -3.75
C GLY A 52 4.81 6.14 -3.58
N TYR A 53 5.28 7.29 -3.06
CA TYR A 53 6.68 7.43 -2.60
C TYR A 53 6.81 6.84 -1.21
N HIS A 54 6.90 5.52 -1.18
CA HIS A 54 7.41 4.85 -0.01
C HIS A 54 8.23 3.66 -0.47
N VAL A 55 9.29 3.38 0.26
CA VAL A 55 10.11 2.21 -0.04
C VAL A 55 9.41 1.01 0.58
N THR A 56 8.72 0.24 -0.26
CA THR A 56 8.17 -1.05 0.14
C THR A 56 9.26 -2.11 0.09
N SER A 57 9.49 -2.77 1.22
CA SER A 57 10.34 -3.96 1.30
C SER A 57 9.53 -5.11 1.83
N THR A 58 9.53 -6.23 1.10
CA THR A 58 8.88 -7.46 1.55
C THR A 58 9.96 -8.50 1.86
N LYS A 59 9.88 -9.07 3.07
CA LYS A 59 10.76 -10.15 3.51
C LYS A 59 9.92 -11.34 3.92
N THR A 60 10.22 -12.51 3.38
CA THR A 60 9.58 -13.77 3.74
C THR A 60 10.58 -14.67 4.44
N LYS A 61 10.21 -15.18 5.62
CA LYS A 61 11.02 -16.13 6.39
C LYS A 61 10.19 -17.37 6.72
N LYS A 62 10.76 -18.54 6.46
CA LYS A 62 10.23 -19.83 6.93
C LYS A 62 10.83 -20.14 8.29
N LYS A 63 10.00 -20.38 9.30
CA LYS A 63 10.48 -20.93 10.57
C LYS A 63 10.87 -22.41 10.37
N PRO A 64 11.75 -22.96 11.23
CA PRO A 64 12.06 -24.38 11.21
C PRO A 64 10.78 -25.22 11.24
N ALA A 65 10.70 -26.23 10.38
CA ALA A 65 9.61 -27.19 10.40
C ALA A 65 9.67 -27.99 11.69
N THR A 66 8.53 -28.24 12.31
CA THR A 66 8.44 -29.21 13.41
C THR A 66 7.65 -30.43 12.96
N SER A 67 8.05 -31.59 13.44
CA SER A 67 7.33 -32.83 13.20
C SER A 67 7.25 -33.64 14.48
N SER A 68 6.08 -34.19 14.77
CA SER A 68 5.88 -35.17 15.83
C SER A 68 5.24 -36.42 15.26
N THR A 69 5.60 -37.57 15.80
CA THR A 69 5.00 -38.86 15.43
C THR A 69 4.60 -39.60 16.68
N LYS A 70 3.37 -40.11 16.70
CA LYS A 70 2.85 -40.97 17.77
C LYS A 70 2.33 -42.26 17.18
N LYS A 71 2.55 -43.37 17.90
CA LYS A 71 2.00 -44.69 17.56
C LYS A 71 0.98 -45.10 18.60
N SER A 72 -0.11 -45.71 18.16
CA SER A 72 -1.10 -46.34 19.03
C SER A 72 -1.50 -47.70 18.51
N LYS A 73 -1.97 -48.57 19.41
CA LYS A 73 -2.52 -49.88 19.06
C LYS A 73 -3.95 -49.70 18.55
N LEU A 74 -4.31 -50.44 17.51
CA LEU A 74 -5.66 -50.52 16.97
C LEU A 74 -6.32 -51.82 17.41
N SER A 75 -7.62 -51.77 17.68
CA SER A 75 -8.44 -52.96 17.95
C SER A 75 -8.59 -53.85 16.72
N LYS A 76 -8.73 -53.22 15.54
CA LYS A 76 -8.87 -53.89 14.24
C LYS A 76 -7.51 -54.10 13.57
N ASN A 77 -7.36 -55.23 12.88
CA ASN A 77 -6.18 -55.54 12.08
C ASN A 77 -6.37 -55.04 10.64
N HIS A 78 -5.45 -54.22 10.15
CA HIS A 78 -5.40 -53.77 8.75
C HIS A 78 -4.34 -54.56 7.98
N ALA A 79 -4.77 -55.52 7.15
CA ALA A 79 -3.87 -56.35 6.34
C ALA A 79 -3.01 -55.50 5.37
N ASN A 80 -3.64 -54.50 4.74
CA ASN A 80 -2.98 -53.60 3.79
C ASN A 80 -2.69 -52.23 4.40
N LYS A 81 -1.56 -51.63 4.01
CA LYS A 81 -1.15 -50.30 4.47
C LYS A 81 -2.08 -49.23 3.88
N THR A 82 -2.83 -48.56 4.72
CA THR A 82 -3.71 -47.44 4.34
C THR A 82 -3.15 -46.13 4.88
N THR A 83 -3.09 -45.07 4.06
CA THR A 83 -2.61 -43.75 4.48
C THR A 83 -3.71 -42.71 4.26
N LYS A 84 -4.00 -41.91 5.28
CA LYS A 84 -4.90 -40.76 5.21
C LYS A 84 -4.14 -39.50 5.56
N THR A 85 -4.21 -38.48 4.72
CA THR A 85 -3.53 -37.19 4.94
C THR A 85 -4.54 -36.07 4.92
N VAL A 86 -4.46 -35.17 5.91
CA VAL A 86 -5.25 -33.96 5.99
C VAL A 86 -4.30 -32.78 6.18
N THR A 87 -4.51 -31.71 5.43
CA THR A 87 -3.74 -30.47 5.55
C THR A 87 -4.67 -29.33 5.91
N THR A 88 -4.35 -28.63 6.99
CA THR A 88 -5.05 -27.42 7.43
C THR A 88 -4.11 -26.24 7.29
N THR A 89 -4.61 -25.13 6.74
CA THR A 89 -3.87 -23.88 6.62
C THR A 89 -4.59 -22.80 7.40
N THR A 90 -3.87 -22.12 8.28
CA THR A 90 -4.37 -20.93 8.98
C THR A 90 -3.50 -19.73 8.62
N THR A 91 -4.13 -18.57 8.49
CA THR A 91 -3.44 -17.31 8.20
C THR A 91 -3.87 -16.27 9.22
N SER A 92 -2.91 -15.57 9.82
CA SER A 92 -3.17 -14.39 10.64
C SER A 92 -2.42 -13.19 10.08
N THR A 93 -3.00 -12.00 10.28
CA THR A 93 -2.41 -10.74 9.84
C THR A 93 -2.28 -9.80 11.03
N GLY A 94 -1.09 -9.26 11.22
CA GLY A 94 -0.78 -8.25 12.22
C GLY A 94 -0.33 -6.95 11.56
N TYR A 95 -0.62 -5.85 12.24
CA TYR A 95 -0.46 -4.50 11.73
C TYR A 95 0.25 -3.62 12.78
N LYS A 96 1.26 -2.84 12.37
CA LYS A 96 1.96 -1.87 13.22
C LYS A 96 2.21 -0.57 12.46
N HIS A 97 1.78 0.55 13.06
CA HIS A 97 2.01 1.91 12.58
C HIS A 97 3.03 2.63 13.47
N VAL A 98 3.92 3.39 12.85
CA VAL A 98 4.85 4.35 13.46
C VAL A 98 4.92 5.56 12.52
N VAL A 99 5.14 6.76 13.06
CA VAL A 99 5.12 8.08 12.37
C VAL A 99 5.77 8.11 10.97
N ALA A 100 6.78 7.28 10.71
CA ALA A 100 7.52 7.23 9.44
C ALA A 100 7.48 5.86 8.73
N LYS A 101 6.82 4.87 9.34
CA LYS A 101 6.98 3.48 8.96
C LYS A 101 5.76 2.65 9.34
N ASP A 102 5.36 1.85 8.38
CA ASP A 102 4.27 0.90 8.50
C ASP A 102 4.76 -0.52 8.28
N THR A 103 4.17 -1.48 8.99
CA THR A 103 4.57 -2.88 8.87
C THR A 103 3.38 -3.83 8.95
N LYS A 104 3.17 -4.59 7.87
CA LYS A 104 2.18 -5.66 7.77
C LYS A 104 2.88 -7.00 7.89
N THR A 105 2.44 -7.84 8.83
CA THR A 105 2.98 -9.18 9.02
C THR A 105 1.91 -10.22 8.79
N VAL A 106 2.11 -11.08 7.80
CA VAL A 106 1.24 -12.22 7.50
C VAL A 106 1.93 -13.49 7.97
N THR A 107 1.29 -14.22 8.89
CA THR A 107 1.77 -15.51 9.38
C THR A 107 0.89 -16.62 8.83
N LYS A 108 1.46 -17.45 7.96
CA LYS A 108 0.82 -18.64 7.40
C LYS A 108 1.33 -19.87 8.13
N THR A 109 0.43 -20.63 8.76
CA THR A 109 0.72 -21.90 9.42
C THR A 109 0.06 -23.02 8.62
N VAL A 110 0.87 -23.97 8.16
CA VAL A 110 0.40 -25.18 7.47
C VAL A 110 0.66 -26.36 8.40
N VAL A 111 -0.41 -27.09 8.74
CA VAL A 111 -0.35 -28.32 9.54
C VAL A 111 -0.80 -29.48 8.67
N THR A 112 0.08 -30.43 8.43
CA THR A 112 -0.22 -31.66 7.71
C THR A 112 -0.22 -32.83 8.68
N THR A 113 -1.36 -33.49 8.81
CA THR A 113 -1.54 -34.68 9.63
C THR A 113 -1.67 -35.89 8.73
N THR A 114 -0.75 -36.84 8.86
CA THR A 114 -0.77 -38.12 8.14
C THR A 114 -1.01 -39.25 9.12
N LYS A 115 -2.05 -40.05 8.88
CA LYS A 115 -2.39 -41.26 9.62
C LYS A 115 -2.10 -42.48 8.74
N VAL A 116 -1.24 -43.37 9.20
CA VAL A 116 -0.90 -44.63 8.54
C VAL A 116 -1.45 -45.78 9.37
N TYR A 117 -2.28 -46.61 8.76
CA TYR A 117 -2.89 -47.79 9.32
C TYR A 117 -2.22 -49.01 8.71
N TYR A 118 -1.57 -49.84 9.54
CA TYR A 118 -0.98 -51.09 9.10
C TYR A 118 -0.92 -52.07 10.25
N LYS A 119 -1.34 -53.31 10.02
CA LYS A 119 -1.54 -54.33 11.05
C LYS A 119 -2.43 -53.78 12.17
N LYS A 120 -2.09 -54.01 13.45
CA LYS A 120 -2.76 -53.43 14.63
C LYS A 120 -2.13 -52.10 15.09
N THR A 121 -1.56 -51.30 14.19
CA THR A 121 -0.88 -50.05 14.55
C THR A 121 -1.40 -48.87 13.74
N LEU A 122 -1.71 -47.78 14.44
CA LEU A 122 -1.92 -46.45 13.87
C LEU A 122 -0.68 -45.60 14.14
N THR A 123 -0.03 -45.12 13.09
CA THR A 123 1.02 -44.10 13.19
C THR A 123 0.44 -42.77 12.75
N THR A 124 0.42 -41.79 13.65
CA THR A 124 0.01 -40.41 13.34
C THR A 124 1.23 -39.52 13.33
N THR A 125 1.51 -38.90 12.20
CA THR A 125 2.57 -37.90 12.04
C THR A 125 1.93 -36.54 11.80
N VAL A 126 2.33 -35.54 12.59
CA VAL A 126 1.91 -34.14 12.42
C VAL A 126 3.14 -33.34 12.04
N LYS A 127 3.10 -32.68 10.89
CA LYS A 127 4.11 -31.73 10.43
C LYS A 127 3.52 -30.33 10.48
N LYS A 128 4.26 -29.39 11.07
CA LYS A 128 3.89 -27.98 11.13
C LYS A 128 4.98 -27.14 10.46
N GLN A 129 4.56 -26.32 9.51
CA GLN A 129 5.41 -25.33 8.85
C GLN A 129 4.81 -23.95 9.06
N VAL A 130 5.63 -23.00 9.51
CA VAL A 130 5.22 -21.60 9.63
C VAL A 130 6.03 -20.76 8.66
N THR A 131 5.34 -19.92 7.89
CA THR A 131 5.94 -18.91 7.02
C THR A 131 5.44 -17.54 7.47
N VAL A 132 6.37 -16.61 7.68
CA VAL A 132 6.08 -15.23 8.06
C VAL A 132 6.54 -14.33 6.92
N THR A 133 5.61 -13.56 6.37
CA THR A 133 5.89 -12.54 5.37
C THR A 133 5.65 -11.18 5.99
N THR A 134 6.68 -10.35 6.04
CA THR A 134 6.61 -8.99 6.55
C THR A 134 6.83 -8.01 5.41
N THR A 135 5.83 -7.16 5.17
CA THR A 135 5.89 -6.03 4.25
C THR A 135 6.06 -4.76 5.07
N THR A 136 7.14 -4.02 4.80
CA THR A 136 7.46 -2.75 5.42
C THR A 136 7.30 -1.64 4.41
N ILE A 137 6.59 -0.59 4.79
CA ILE A 137 6.44 0.64 4.03
C ILE A 137 7.20 1.74 4.77
N ASN A 138 8.23 2.31 4.15
CA ASN A 138 8.99 3.43 4.73
C ASN A 138 8.64 4.72 4.01
N TYR A 139 8.10 5.70 4.74
CA TYR A 139 7.75 7.01 4.19
C TYR A 139 8.84 8.07 4.41
N LEU A 140 9.75 7.83 5.35
CA LEU A 140 10.85 8.75 5.66
C LEU A 140 12.03 8.55 4.71
N ARG A 141 12.53 9.66 4.14
CA ARG A 141 13.69 9.70 3.25
C ARG A 141 14.79 10.60 3.82
N ARG A 142 16.02 10.41 3.33
CA ARG A 142 17.17 11.28 3.65
C ARG A 142 17.15 12.55 2.78
N GLY A 143 17.60 13.66 3.34
CA GLY A 143 17.69 14.97 2.67
C GLY A 143 16.38 15.76 2.72
N ASN A 144 16.38 16.98 2.17
CA ASN A 144 15.20 17.84 2.12
C ASN A 144 14.11 17.27 1.19
N PRO A 145 12.82 17.49 1.49
CA PRO A 145 11.75 17.30 0.52
C PRO A 145 11.98 18.21 -0.68
N ASP A 146 11.69 17.70 -1.87
CA ASP A 146 11.94 18.41 -3.12
C ASP A 146 10.73 18.23 -4.04
N TYR A 147 9.98 19.32 -4.24
CA TYR A 147 8.81 19.30 -5.10
C TYR A 147 9.18 19.18 -6.58
N MET A 148 10.42 19.49 -6.99
CA MET A 148 10.89 19.19 -8.35
C MET A 148 10.94 17.69 -8.59
N LYS A 149 11.26 16.88 -7.58
CA LYS A 149 11.15 15.41 -7.67
C LYS A 149 9.71 14.91 -7.69
N LEU A 150 8.75 15.74 -7.27
CA LEU A 150 7.31 15.46 -7.42
C LEU A 150 6.78 15.87 -8.80
N MET A 151 7.55 16.65 -9.57
CA MET A 151 7.29 17.07 -10.96
C MET A 151 8.09 16.25 -11.99
N GLY A 152 7.56 16.08 -13.20
CA GLY A 152 8.31 15.67 -14.41
C GLY A 152 8.32 14.20 -14.88
N THR A 153 7.72 13.99 -16.07
CA THR A 153 7.57 12.84 -17.01
C THR A 153 6.70 11.64 -16.63
N VAL A 154 5.62 11.48 -17.42
CA VAL A 154 4.61 10.38 -17.45
C VAL A 154 4.57 9.61 -16.14
N ASN A 155 3.81 10.16 -15.17
CA ASN A 155 3.63 9.69 -13.79
C ASN A 155 4.15 10.62 -12.66
N THR A 156 3.95 11.94 -12.78
CA THR A 156 4.23 12.95 -11.73
C THR A 156 3.15 12.97 -10.63
N GLN A 157 3.53 12.91 -9.35
CA GLN A 157 2.54 12.80 -8.26
C GLN A 157 1.69 14.06 -8.10
N ILE A 158 2.27 15.25 -8.28
CA ILE A 158 1.51 16.50 -8.34
C ILE A 158 1.33 16.95 -9.80
N PRO A 159 0.26 17.67 -10.14
CA PRO A 159 0.11 18.27 -11.46
C PRO A 159 1.27 19.22 -11.78
N THR A 160 1.84 19.13 -12.99
CA THR A 160 2.96 19.99 -13.42
C THR A 160 2.66 21.47 -13.24
N LYS A 161 1.42 21.90 -13.47
CA LYS A 161 1.00 23.29 -13.25
C LYS A 161 1.09 23.75 -11.79
N VAL A 162 0.78 22.87 -10.84
CA VAL A 162 0.91 23.18 -9.40
C VAL A 162 2.38 23.38 -9.07
N GLY A 163 3.25 22.44 -9.45
CA GLY A 163 4.66 22.59 -9.12
C GLY A 163 5.36 23.70 -9.92
N ASN A 164 4.93 24.00 -11.16
CA ASN A 164 5.38 25.18 -11.90
C ASN A 164 4.97 26.48 -11.19
N ALA A 165 3.75 26.54 -10.65
CA ALA A 165 3.31 27.68 -9.85
C ALA A 165 4.12 27.81 -8.55
N MET A 166 4.40 26.70 -7.85
CA MET A 166 5.29 26.71 -6.68
C MET A 166 6.68 27.24 -7.03
N LYS A 167 7.22 26.84 -8.18
CA LYS A 167 8.52 27.32 -8.69
C LYS A 167 8.47 28.81 -9.03
N ALA A 168 7.43 29.25 -9.75
CA ALA A 168 7.24 30.65 -10.14
C ALA A 168 7.05 31.56 -8.92
N ASP A 169 6.33 31.08 -7.90
CA ASP A 169 6.13 31.78 -6.63
C ASP A 169 7.39 31.77 -5.75
N GLY A 170 8.47 31.06 -6.15
CA GLY A 170 9.70 30.95 -5.37
C GLY A 170 9.50 30.24 -4.03
N LEU A 171 8.52 29.33 -3.95
CA LEU A 171 8.14 28.65 -2.72
C LEU A 171 9.31 27.82 -2.16
N LYS A 172 9.69 28.11 -0.91
CA LYS A 172 10.78 27.40 -0.22
C LYS A 172 10.25 26.10 0.39
N VAL A 173 11.00 25.01 0.26
CA VAL A 173 10.71 23.75 0.96
C VAL A 173 11.90 23.37 1.81
N VAL A 174 11.71 23.33 3.14
CA VAL A 174 12.80 23.16 4.10
C VAL A 174 12.46 22.14 5.18
N LEU A 175 13.48 21.45 5.70
CA LEU A 175 13.33 20.68 6.92
C LEU A 175 13.47 21.58 8.15
N ASN A 176 12.51 21.47 9.07
CA ASN A 176 12.53 22.12 10.37
C ASN A 176 12.17 21.09 11.45
N PRO A 177 13.15 20.37 12.03
CA PRO A 177 12.88 19.32 13.02
C PRO A 177 12.26 19.83 14.32
N ASN A 178 12.29 21.15 14.56
CA ASN A 178 11.75 21.79 15.76
C ASN A 178 10.25 22.07 15.67
N LEU A 179 9.58 21.73 14.56
CA LEU A 179 8.13 21.91 14.43
C LEU A 179 7.38 21.05 15.46
N SER A 180 6.33 21.65 16.04
CA SER A 180 5.35 20.96 16.88
C SER A 180 4.45 20.01 16.06
N TYR A 181 4.33 20.24 14.75
CA TYR A 181 3.53 19.47 13.80
C TYR A 181 4.43 18.78 12.76
N ASP A 182 3.86 17.86 11.97
CA ASP A 182 4.63 17.12 10.94
C ASP A 182 5.05 18.00 9.75
N GLY A 183 4.26 19.06 9.46
CA GLY A 183 4.51 20.02 8.41
C GLY A 183 3.67 21.29 8.59
N VAL A 184 4.01 22.34 7.85
CA VAL A 184 3.24 23.58 7.78
C VAL A 184 3.50 24.33 6.48
N TYR A 185 2.43 24.62 5.74
CA TYR A 185 2.42 25.66 4.73
C TYR A 185 2.26 27.05 5.36
N SER A 186 3.13 27.99 4.97
CA SER A 186 3.10 29.37 5.45
C SER A 186 3.14 30.35 4.29
N ALA A 187 2.01 31.04 4.07
CA ALA A 187 1.91 32.08 3.05
C ALA A 187 2.83 33.28 3.34
N SER A 188 2.94 33.69 4.61
CA SER A 188 3.77 34.83 5.03
C SER A 188 5.27 34.57 4.85
N ARG A 189 5.72 33.34 5.14
CA ARG A 189 7.12 32.94 4.95
C ARG A 189 7.43 32.44 3.55
N ASN A 190 6.40 32.33 2.70
CA ASN A 190 6.47 31.70 1.39
C ASN A 190 7.20 30.35 1.43
N SER A 191 6.82 29.50 2.38
CA SER A 191 7.49 28.23 2.63
C SER A 191 6.53 27.09 2.96
N ILE A 192 6.96 25.88 2.66
CA ILE A 192 6.53 24.65 3.29
C ILE A 192 7.67 24.17 4.18
N GLU A 193 7.40 24.05 5.47
CA GLU A 193 8.36 23.51 6.42
C GLU A 193 7.91 22.12 6.84
N MET A 194 8.84 21.17 6.81
CA MET A 194 8.57 19.78 7.09
C MET A 194 9.40 19.33 8.29
N LYS A 195 8.76 18.71 9.28
CA LYS A 195 9.51 18.15 10.44
C LYS A 195 10.43 17.03 10.00
N ASN A 196 9.90 16.19 9.11
CA ASN A 196 10.56 15.05 8.53
C ASN A 196 10.27 15.01 7.03
N ASN A 197 11.16 14.42 6.23
CA ASN A 197 10.92 14.24 4.79
C ASN A 197 9.96 13.06 4.56
N VAL A 198 8.66 13.34 4.68
CA VAL A 198 7.55 12.38 4.57
C VAL A 198 6.52 12.88 3.54
N ASP A 199 6.26 12.08 2.51
CA ASP A 199 5.46 12.54 1.36
C ASP A 199 3.98 12.76 1.67
N TYR A 200 3.37 11.98 2.56
CA TYR A 200 1.94 12.15 2.87
C TYR A 200 1.68 13.53 3.48
N CYS A 201 2.55 13.96 4.39
CA CYS A 201 2.46 15.27 5.03
C CYS A 201 2.88 16.36 4.05
N PHE A 202 3.94 16.14 3.26
CA PHE A 202 4.34 17.14 2.27
C PHE A 202 3.25 17.40 1.23
N MET A 203 2.56 16.36 0.75
CA MET A 203 1.44 16.46 -0.16
C MET A 203 0.24 17.18 0.47
N HIS A 204 0.00 16.99 1.76
CA HIS A 204 -0.99 17.74 2.52
C HIS A 204 -0.66 19.25 2.51
N GLU A 205 0.59 19.62 2.80
CA GLU A 205 1.01 21.03 2.76
C GLU A 205 0.90 21.66 1.36
N ILE A 206 1.15 20.87 0.30
CA ILE A 206 0.89 21.31 -1.09
C ILE A 206 -0.60 21.57 -1.30
N GLY A 207 -1.48 20.79 -0.68
CA GLY A 207 -2.92 21.02 -0.68
C GLY A 207 -3.31 22.39 -0.13
N HIS A 208 -2.70 22.84 0.98
CA HIS A 208 -2.90 24.19 1.49
C HIS A 208 -2.38 25.29 0.56
N TYR A 209 -1.22 25.07 -0.08
CA TYR A 209 -0.71 25.97 -1.12
C TYR A 209 -1.72 26.10 -2.28
N VAL A 210 -2.27 24.98 -2.76
CA VAL A 210 -3.27 24.95 -3.83
C VAL A 210 -4.55 25.68 -3.42
N ASP A 211 -5.03 25.44 -2.20
CA ASP A 211 -6.22 26.12 -1.69
C ASP A 211 -6.05 27.64 -1.72
N ARG A 212 -4.93 28.15 -1.19
CA ARG A 212 -4.62 29.59 -1.26
C ARG A 212 -4.52 30.09 -2.70
N LYS A 213 -3.76 29.39 -3.56
CA LYS A 213 -3.50 29.85 -4.93
C LYS A 213 -4.78 29.93 -5.76
N THR A 214 -5.79 29.13 -5.40
CA THR A 214 -7.12 29.13 -6.03
C THR A 214 -8.12 30.07 -5.36
N GLY A 215 -7.67 30.95 -4.45
CA GLY A 215 -8.53 31.93 -3.79
C GLY A 215 -9.32 31.36 -2.60
N TYR A 216 -8.74 30.38 -1.88
CA TYR A 216 -9.35 29.71 -0.74
C TYR A 216 -10.66 29.01 -1.11
N VAL A 217 -10.61 28.14 -2.12
CA VAL A 217 -11.76 27.34 -2.57
C VAL A 217 -12.36 26.48 -1.46
N SER A 218 -11.57 26.11 -0.45
CA SER A 218 -12.05 25.42 0.75
C SER A 218 -13.05 26.24 1.57
N GLY A 219 -13.04 27.56 1.43
CA GLY A 219 -13.98 28.50 2.04
C GLY A 219 -15.26 28.73 1.25
N SER A 220 -15.33 28.24 0.01
CA SER A 220 -16.49 28.41 -0.87
C SER A 220 -17.74 27.70 -0.31
N THR A 221 -18.92 28.24 -0.64
CA THR A 221 -20.20 27.61 -0.27
C THR A 221 -20.32 26.20 -0.85
N GLU A 222 -19.87 26.00 -2.09
CA GLU A 222 -19.85 24.68 -2.74
C GLU A 222 -19.04 23.68 -1.91
N PHE A 223 -17.80 24.02 -1.54
CA PHE A 223 -16.95 23.09 -0.80
C PHE A 223 -17.41 22.86 0.65
N LYS A 224 -17.92 23.89 1.32
CA LYS A 224 -18.53 23.76 2.67
C LYS A 224 -19.68 22.76 2.67
N ASN A 225 -20.53 22.79 1.64
CA ASN A 225 -21.63 21.83 1.49
C ASN A 225 -21.11 20.40 1.24
N ILE A 226 -20.09 20.25 0.40
CA ILE A 226 -19.42 18.97 0.16
C ILE A 226 -18.83 18.42 1.46
N PHE A 227 -18.04 19.22 2.16
CA PHE A 227 -17.44 18.89 3.46
C PHE A 227 -18.49 18.37 4.44
N ASN A 228 -19.58 19.12 4.67
CA ASN A 228 -20.61 18.70 5.61
C ASN A 228 -21.30 17.38 5.19
N SER A 229 -21.42 17.12 3.89
CA SER A 229 -22.04 15.88 3.38
C SER A 229 -21.13 14.64 3.38
N GLU A 230 -19.81 14.81 3.34
CA GLU A 230 -18.86 13.70 3.17
C GLU A 230 -17.85 13.54 4.30
N LYS A 231 -17.66 14.54 5.17
CA LYS A 231 -16.64 14.49 6.25
C LYS A 231 -16.76 13.27 7.15
N SER A 232 -17.97 12.81 7.48
CA SER A 232 -18.18 11.62 8.33
C SER A 232 -17.68 10.32 7.70
N LYS A 233 -17.62 10.25 6.36
CA LYS A 233 -17.16 9.10 5.58
C LYS A 233 -15.65 9.12 5.35
N TYR A 234 -15.02 10.29 5.49
CA TYR A 234 -13.59 10.44 5.30
C TYR A 234 -12.81 9.82 6.47
N LYS A 235 -11.90 8.90 6.14
CA LYS A 235 -11.08 8.15 7.11
C LYS A 235 -9.57 8.34 6.94
N GLY A 236 -9.14 9.19 6.01
CA GLY A 236 -7.74 9.29 5.59
C GLY A 236 -7.33 8.10 4.74
N PHE A 237 -7.38 8.22 3.41
CA PHE A 237 -7.25 7.09 2.50
C PHE A 237 -5.84 6.84 1.96
N TYR A 238 -4.87 7.67 2.33
CA TYR A 238 -3.46 7.51 1.96
C TYR A 238 -2.84 6.15 2.38
N SER A 239 -3.50 5.41 3.28
CA SER A 239 -3.02 4.12 3.76
C SER A 239 -4.11 3.03 3.75
N ASP A 240 -3.68 1.77 3.81
CA ASP A 240 -4.54 0.58 3.92
C ASP A 240 -4.78 0.13 5.36
N TRP A 241 -4.41 0.96 6.34
CA TRP A 241 -4.63 0.64 7.74
C TRP A 241 -6.09 0.82 8.09
N ASN A 242 -6.61 -0.10 8.92
CA ASN A 242 -7.95 0.01 9.48
C ASN A 242 -7.95 1.01 10.66
N LEU A 243 -7.39 2.19 10.44
CA LEU A 243 -7.28 3.29 11.38
C LEU A 243 -8.04 4.48 10.80
N ASP A 244 -8.85 5.14 11.64
CA ASP A 244 -9.48 6.40 11.27
C ASP A 244 -8.47 7.55 11.43
N SER A 245 -7.63 7.73 10.41
CA SER A 245 -6.68 8.84 10.31
C SER A 245 -7.35 10.16 9.89
N GLY A 246 -8.66 10.15 9.63
CA GLY A 246 -9.42 11.30 9.16
C GLY A 246 -9.92 12.24 10.26
N ASN A 247 -9.63 11.98 11.54
CA ASN A 247 -10.14 12.83 12.63
C ASN A 247 -9.66 14.29 12.51
N TYR A 248 -8.37 14.49 12.21
CA TYR A 248 -7.79 15.81 11.99
C TYR A 248 -8.47 16.54 10.82
N ALA A 249 -8.65 15.85 9.68
CA ALA A 249 -9.29 16.41 8.49
C ALA A 249 -10.74 16.89 8.72
N ARG A 250 -11.44 16.33 9.72
CA ARG A 250 -12.86 16.61 9.97
C ARG A 250 -13.09 17.88 10.79
N THR A 251 -12.03 18.55 11.26
CA THR A 251 -12.11 19.73 12.12
C THR A 251 -12.29 21.03 11.34
N SER A 252 -11.69 21.14 10.14
CA SER A 252 -11.71 22.36 9.33
C SER A 252 -11.88 22.04 7.84
N THR A 253 -12.49 22.95 7.09
CA THR A 253 -12.64 22.78 5.63
C THR A 253 -11.30 22.88 4.89
N SER A 254 -10.37 23.69 5.39
CA SER A 254 -9.02 23.81 4.81
C SER A 254 -8.24 22.51 4.96
N ASP A 255 -8.21 21.92 6.16
CA ASP A 255 -7.56 20.63 6.40
C ASP A 255 -8.24 19.52 5.61
N TYR A 256 -9.57 19.52 5.55
CA TYR A 256 -10.31 18.56 4.74
C TYR A 256 -9.96 18.65 3.24
N PHE A 257 -9.82 19.87 2.71
CA PHE A 257 -9.41 20.09 1.33
C PHE A 257 -7.98 19.56 1.09
N ALA A 258 -7.03 19.93 1.95
CA ALA A 258 -5.64 19.49 1.84
C ALA A 258 -5.50 17.97 1.93
N GLU A 259 -6.30 17.34 2.80
CA GLU A 259 -6.41 15.91 2.97
C GLU A 259 -6.99 15.20 1.73
N CYS A 260 -8.07 15.73 1.16
CA CYS A 260 -8.64 15.21 -0.09
C CYS A 260 -7.67 15.39 -1.27
N PHE A 261 -6.97 16.54 -1.35
CA PHE A 261 -5.94 16.79 -2.36
C PHE A 261 -4.82 15.75 -2.24
N LYS A 262 -4.31 15.51 -1.02
CA LYS A 262 -3.35 14.46 -0.74
C LYS A 262 -3.84 13.12 -1.24
N ASP A 263 -5.02 12.66 -0.79
CA ASP A 263 -5.51 11.33 -1.17
C ASP A 263 -5.71 11.18 -2.68
N TYR A 264 -6.11 12.25 -3.37
CA TYR A 264 -6.22 12.29 -4.82
C TYR A 264 -4.88 12.09 -5.52
N TYR A 265 -3.78 12.67 -5.02
CA TYR A 265 -2.48 12.67 -5.70
C TYR A 265 -1.46 11.69 -5.14
N PHE A 266 -1.67 11.17 -3.93
CA PHE A 266 -0.72 10.32 -3.22
C PHE A 266 -0.56 8.93 -3.85
N SER A 267 -1.65 8.26 -4.21
CA SER A 267 -1.61 6.94 -4.85
C SER A 267 -2.89 6.60 -5.62
N ALA A 268 -2.83 5.62 -6.52
CA ALA A 268 -4.04 5.12 -7.21
C ALA A 268 -5.06 4.52 -6.22
N ASN A 269 -4.57 3.84 -5.17
CA ASN A 269 -5.42 3.23 -4.15
C ASN A 269 -6.15 4.28 -3.30
N SER A 270 -5.42 5.27 -2.77
CA SER A 270 -6.01 6.38 -2.00
C SER A 270 -7.00 7.16 -2.85
N ARG A 271 -6.67 7.42 -4.12
CA ARG A 271 -7.57 8.08 -5.08
C ARG A 271 -8.84 7.27 -5.31
N SER A 272 -8.73 5.96 -5.49
CA SER A 272 -9.88 5.07 -5.67
C SER A 272 -10.80 5.07 -4.45
N LYS A 273 -10.23 5.00 -3.24
CA LYS A 273 -10.98 5.09 -1.98
C LYS A 273 -11.64 6.46 -1.80
N LEU A 274 -10.96 7.55 -2.14
CA LEU A 274 -11.54 8.89 -2.14
C LEU A 274 -12.74 8.95 -3.09
N LYS A 275 -12.59 8.45 -4.32
CA LYS A 275 -13.68 8.38 -5.30
C LYS A 275 -14.87 7.56 -4.81
N ALA A 276 -14.61 6.44 -4.13
CA ALA A 276 -15.66 5.55 -3.64
C ALA A 276 -16.41 6.10 -2.41
N ASN A 277 -15.71 6.77 -1.49
CA ASN A 277 -16.28 7.17 -0.19
C ASN A 277 -16.66 8.66 -0.13
N CYS A 278 -15.95 9.50 -0.87
CA CYS A 278 -16.13 10.95 -0.95
C CYS A 278 -16.13 11.43 -2.43
N PRO A 279 -17.07 10.94 -3.26
CA PRO A 279 -17.12 11.23 -4.69
C PRO A 279 -17.26 12.73 -5.03
N LYS A 280 -17.94 13.52 -4.19
CA LYS A 280 -18.06 14.97 -4.42
C LYS A 280 -16.75 15.67 -4.13
N SER A 281 -16.05 15.32 -3.06
CA SER A 281 -14.70 15.81 -2.77
C SER A 281 -13.72 15.42 -3.87
N TYR A 282 -13.75 14.16 -4.35
CA TYR A 282 -12.95 13.72 -5.49
C TYR A 282 -13.18 14.62 -6.73
N SER A 283 -14.44 14.83 -7.09
CA SER A 283 -14.83 15.63 -8.25
C SER A 283 -14.46 17.10 -8.08
N PHE A 284 -14.56 17.62 -6.85
CA PHE A 284 -14.18 18.99 -6.54
C PHE A 284 -12.66 19.21 -6.69
N ILE A 285 -11.82 18.30 -6.16
CA ILE A 285 -10.37 18.36 -6.37
C ILE A 285 -10.01 18.36 -7.86
N GLN A 286 -10.63 17.45 -8.62
CA GLN A 286 -10.48 17.40 -10.07
C GLN A 286 -10.85 18.73 -10.75
N LYS A 287 -12.02 19.29 -10.42
CA LYS A 287 -12.50 20.58 -10.94
C LYS A 287 -11.56 21.73 -10.58
N THR A 288 -11.12 21.80 -9.33
CA THR A 288 -10.18 22.83 -8.85
C THR A 288 -8.88 22.77 -9.62
N ILE A 289 -8.31 21.58 -9.78
CA ILE A 289 -7.06 21.43 -10.51
C ILE A 289 -7.24 21.70 -11.99
N ASN A 290 -8.35 21.32 -12.61
CA ASN A 290 -8.57 21.66 -14.02
C ASN A 290 -8.58 23.18 -14.25
N LYS A 291 -9.07 23.96 -13.28
CA LYS A 291 -9.12 25.44 -13.31
C LYS A 291 -7.88 26.14 -12.73
N PHE A 292 -6.95 25.39 -12.13
CA PHE A 292 -5.67 25.90 -11.62
C PHE A 292 -4.75 26.33 -12.76
#